data_AF-A0A0C4FAK0-F1
#
_entry.id   AF-A0A0C4FAK0-F1
#
_cell.length_a   1.000
_cell.length_b   1.000
_cell.length_c   1.000
_cell.angle_alpha   90.00
_cell.angle_beta   90.00
_cell.angle_gamma   90.00
#
_symmetry.space_group_name_H-M   'P 1'
#
loop_
_entity.id
_entity.type
_entity.pdbx_description
1 polymer ?
#
loop_
_entity_poly.entity_id
_entity_poly.type
_entity_poly.pdbx_seq_one_letter_code
_entity_poly.pdbx_strand_id
1 'polypeptide(L)'
;MTRITRTVGNPILLVVALLAVWLPTGSAELTVDKGQLVILDANGMTTKSHEFSTLTPSSAPTLELNDESTLKATFEILEKTSTDQAGSLFSPHQVTLLATGVDTKLHWAAAVKTRSKGKAKWELDLGRAPTDFLSLSRKGEVRLELIIGDISAVHAPLQLNLATLKIPKNLLLEYPYWDTKDGKQLKWTFQPPRKKDNPVFSLAFVVIAVSPWIFLLTASGIQQ
;
A
#
# COMPACT_ATOMS: atom_id res chain seq x y z
N MET A 1 -16.54 79.89 -19.72
CA MET A 1 -16.13 79.15 -18.51
C MET A 1 -16.55 77.69 -18.69
N THR A 2 -15.67 76.84 -19.24
CA THR A 2 -14.86 75.81 -18.54
C THR A 2 -15.68 74.73 -17.82
N ARG A 3 -15.62 73.49 -18.30
CA ARG A 3 -14.83 72.38 -17.70
C ARG A 3 -14.93 71.11 -18.54
N ILE A 4 -13.79 70.71 -19.10
CA ILE A 4 -13.54 69.39 -19.70
C ILE A 4 -13.12 68.46 -18.56
N THR A 5 -13.89 67.42 -18.26
CA THR A 5 -13.53 66.38 -17.30
C THR A 5 -12.76 65.27 -18.02
N ARG A 6 -11.46 65.20 -17.73
CA ARG A 6 -10.55 64.12 -18.14
C ARG A 6 -10.98 62.80 -17.49
N THR A 7 -11.30 61.81 -18.30
CA THR A 7 -11.35 60.39 -17.89
C THR A 7 -9.92 59.85 -17.94
N VAL A 8 -9.25 59.81 -16.79
CA VAL A 8 -7.95 59.15 -16.65
C VAL A 8 -8.23 57.66 -16.50
N GLY A 9 -8.27 56.95 -17.63
CA GLY A 9 -8.34 55.49 -17.67
C GLY A 9 -7.13 54.91 -16.95
N ASN A 10 -7.41 54.13 -15.91
CA ASN A 10 -6.42 53.57 -15.00
C ASN A 10 -5.50 52.58 -15.75
N PRO A 11 -4.23 52.90 -16.05
CA PRO A 11 -3.36 52.05 -16.86
C PRO A 11 -3.04 50.72 -16.17
N ILE A 12 -3.26 50.64 -14.85
CA ILE A 12 -3.01 49.47 -14.02
C ILE A 12 -3.97 48.32 -14.38
N LEU A 13 -5.23 48.60 -14.74
CA LEU A 13 -6.18 47.56 -15.17
C LEU A 13 -5.79 46.92 -16.51
N LEU A 14 -5.18 47.70 -17.40
CA LEU A 14 -4.70 47.22 -18.70
C LEU A 14 -3.46 46.33 -18.57
N VAL A 15 -2.57 46.64 -17.62
CA VAL A 15 -1.38 45.82 -17.33
C VAL A 15 -1.76 44.49 -16.67
N VAL A 16 -2.74 44.49 -15.75
CA VAL A 16 -3.27 43.24 -15.16
C VAL A 16 -3.98 42.38 -16.22
N ALA A 17 -4.71 43.00 -17.15
CA ALA A 17 -5.33 42.28 -18.27
C ALA A 17 -4.30 41.72 -19.26
N LEU A 18 -3.18 42.41 -19.53
CA LEU A 18 -2.10 41.91 -20.38
C LEU A 18 -1.31 40.76 -19.74
N LEU A 19 -1.10 40.80 -18.42
CA LEU A 19 -0.44 39.71 -17.67
C LEU A 19 -1.26 38.42 -17.66
N ALA A 20 -2.59 38.49 -17.77
CA ALA A 20 -3.46 37.30 -17.83
C ALA A 20 -3.37 36.53 -19.16
N VAL A 21 -2.84 37.14 -20.23
CA VAL A 21 -2.71 36.51 -21.56
C VAL A 21 -1.43 35.68 -21.69
N TRP A 22 -0.52 35.76 -20.72
CA TRP A 22 0.77 35.04 -20.74
C TRP A 22 0.80 33.76 -19.91
N LEU A 23 -0.36 33.24 -19.51
CA LEU A 23 -0.45 31.88 -18.99
C LEU A 23 -0.43 30.92 -20.18
N PRO A 24 0.55 30.01 -20.28
CA PRO A 24 0.60 29.04 -21.38
C PRO A 24 -0.63 28.14 -21.29
N THR A 25 -1.63 28.39 -22.14
CA THR A 25 -2.79 27.51 -22.37
C THR A 25 -2.41 26.38 -23.33
N GLY A 26 -1.26 25.74 -23.10
CA GLY A 26 -1.00 24.43 -23.66
C GLY A 26 -1.68 23.43 -22.73
N SER A 27 -2.85 22.92 -23.11
CA SER A 27 -3.48 21.84 -22.37
C SER A 27 -2.97 20.53 -22.97
N ALA A 28 -1.95 19.93 -22.35
CA ALA A 28 -1.53 18.59 -22.70
C ALA A 28 -2.36 17.62 -21.86
N GLU A 29 -3.25 16.88 -22.50
CA GLU A 29 -4.17 15.97 -21.82
C GLU A 29 -3.47 14.64 -21.57
N LEU A 30 -3.46 14.19 -20.31
CA LEU A 30 -2.96 12.87 -19.94
C LEU A 30 -4.05 11.83 -20.19
N THR A 31 -3.72 10.80 -20.96
CA THR A 31 -4.64 9.68 -21.23
C THR A 31 -3.98 8.36 -20.86
N VAL A 32 -4.80 7.41 -20.44
CA VAL A 32 -4.38 6.03 -20.16
C VAL A 32 -4.87 5.14 -21.28
N ASP A 33 -3.94 4.40 -21.89
CA ASP A 33 -4.23 3.43 -22.95
C ASP A 33 -3.73 2.03 -22.56
N LYS A 34 -4.35 1.00 -23.17
CA LYS A 34 -4.05 -0.42 -22.95
C LYS A 34 -3.96 -0.80 -21.47
N GLY A 35 -4.86 -0.26 -20.65
CA GLY A 35 -4.99 -0.62 -19.26
C GLY A 35 -5.58 -2.02 -19.13
N GLN A 36 -4.95 -2.87 -18.33
CA GLN A 36 -5.41 -4.20 -18.00
C GLN A 36 -5.27 -4.43 -16.50
N LEU A 37 -6.38 -4.80 -15.87
CA LEU A 37 -6.46 -5.24 -14.48
C LEU A 37 -6.72 -6.74 -14.48
N VAL A 38 -5.76 -7.51 -13.97
CA VAL A 38 -5.76 -8.97 -14.01
C VAL A 38 -5.75 -9.51 -12.59
N ILE A 39 -6.57 -10.53 -12.35
CA ILE A 39 -6.53 -11.34 -11.14
C ILE A 39 -5.84 -12.65 -11.50
N LEU A 40 -4.75 -12.92 -10.80
CA LEU A 40 -4.00 -14.16 -10.87
C LEU A 40 -4.38 -15.03 -9.67
N ASP A 41 -4.56 -16.31 -9.91
CA ASP A 41 -4.73 -17.33 -8.86
C ASP A 41 -3.39 -17.69 -8.19
N ALA A 42 -3.42 -18.49 -7.12
CA ALA A 42 -2.23 -18.98 -6.42
C ALA A 42 -1.21 -19.66 -7.35
N ASN A 43 -1.70 -20.30 -8.42
CA ASN A 43 -0.88 -20.96 -9.44
C ASN A 43 -0.34 -20.01 -10.52
N GLY A 44 -0.58 -18.70 -10.40
CA GLY A 44 -0.19 -17.69 -11.39
C GLY A 44 -1.03 -17.67 -12.67
N MET A 45 -2.15 -18.42 -12.70
CA MET A 45 -3.08 -18.42 -13.82
C MET A 45 -4.06 -17.25 -13.74
N THR A 46 -4.35 -16.62 -14.88
CA THR A 46 -5.34 -15.54 -14.95
C THR A 46 -6.76 -16.07 -14.75
N THR A 47 -7.43 -15.65 -13.68
CA THR A 47 -8.83 -16.00 -13.42
C THR A 47 -9.78 -14.99 -14.07
N LYS A 48 -9.47 -13.70 -13.94
CA LYS A 48 -10.30 -12.60 -14.47
C LYS A 48 -9.39 -11.52 -15.03
N SER A 49 -9.80 -10.91 -16.12
CA SER A 49 -9.11 -9.78 -16.75
C SER A 49 -10.14 -8.72 -17.12
N HIS A 50 -9.82 -7.46 -16.86
CA HIS A 50 -10.63 -6.31 -17.24
C HIS A 50 -9.76 -5.26 -17.91
N GLU A 51 -10.17 -4.83 -19.10
CA GLU A 51 -9.48 -3.78 -19.85
C GLU A 51 -10.08 -2.41 -19.53
N PHE A 52 -9.23 -1.40 -19.36
CA PHE A 52 -9.64 -0.03 -19.09
C PHE A 52 -8.82 0.94 -19.94
N SER A 53 -9.47 2.00 -20.41
CA SER A 53 -8.85 3.08 -21.17
C SER A 53 -9.61 4.37 -20.89
N THR A 54 -8.93 5.52 -20.96
CA THR A 54 -9.57 6.83 -20.81
C THR A 54 -10.47 7.15 -22.01
N LEU A 55 -10.17 6.59 -23.19
CA LEU A 55 -10.90 6.85 -24.44
C LEU A 55 -12.22 6.06 -24.53
N THR A 56 -12.30 4.93 -23.85
CA THR A 56 -13.48 4.07 -23.77
C THR A 56 -13.80 3.81 -22.29
N PRO A 57 -14.52 4.73 -21.63
CA PRO A 57 -14.88 4.56 -20.23
C PRO A 57 -15.82 3.36 -20.07
N SER A 58 -15.25 2.23 -19.65
CA SER A 58 -16.00 1.04 -19.25
C SER A 58 -16.58 1.25 -17.85
N SER A 59 -17.80 0.75 -17.61
CA SER A 59 -18.38 0.75 -16.26
C SER A 59 -17.50 -0.08 -15.34
N ALA A 60 -17.04 0.51 -14.24
CA ALA A 60 -16.15 -0.17 -13.28
C ALA A 60 -16.77 -1.49 -12.79
N PRO A 61 -16.17 -2.66 -13.11
CA PRO A 61 -16.74 -3.96 -12.77
C PRO A 61 -16.57 -4.25 -11.28
N THR A 62 -17.39 -5.17 -10.78
CA THR A 62 -17.17 -5.77 -9.46
C THR A 62 -16.34 -7.05 -9.62
N LEU A 63 -15.18 -7.10 -8.99
CA LEU A 63 -14.23 -8.21 -9.08
C LEU A 63 -14.12 -8.91 -7.72
N GLU A 64 -14.49 -10.18 -7.70
CA GLU A 64 -14.34 -11.04 -6.52
C GLU A 64 -12.93 -11.63 -6.45
N LEU A 65 -12.33 -11.54 -5.27
CA LEU A 65 -10.98 -11.99 -4.96
C LEU A 65 -10.99 -13.24 -4.10
N ASN A 66 -9.95 -14.06 -4.26
CA ASN A 66 -9.67 -15.23 -3.43
C ASN A 66 -8.50 -14.93 -2.48
N ASP A 67 -8.35 -15.72 -1.43
CA ASP A 67 -7.37 -15.48 -0.36
C ASP A 67 -5.92 -15.38 -0.84
N GLU A 68 -5.57 -16.19 -1.83
CA GLU A 68 -4.23 -16.28 -2.41
C GLU A 68 -4.14 -15.60 -3.80
N SER A 69 -5.13 -14.79 -4.15
CA SER A 69 -5.13 -14.11 -5.44
C SER A 69 -4.16 -12.92 -5.47
N THR A 70 -3.50 -12.75 -6.61
CA THR A 70 -2.61 -11.61 -6.87
C THR A 70 -3.27 -10.67 -7.87
N LEU A 71 -3.43 -9.42 -7.47
CA LEU A 71 -3.91 -8.33 -8.30
C LEU A 71 -2.75 -7.74 -9.10
N LYS A 72 -2.91 -7.61 -10.41
CA LYS A 72 -1.91 -7.00 -11.28
C LYS A 72 -2.55 -5.97 -12.19
N ALA A 73 -2.04 -4.74 -12.16
CA ALA A 73 -2.48 -3.67 -13.06
C ALA A 73 -1.31 -3.27 -13.97
N THR A 74 -1.57 -3.20 -15.27
CA THR A 74 -0.61 -2.73 -16.28
C THR A 74 -1.28 -1.77 -17.22
N PHE A 75 -0.64 -0.64 -17.51
CA PHE A 75 -1.21 0.39 -18.38
C PHE A 75 -0.11 1.26 -18.99
N GLU A 76 -0.44 1.96 -20.09
CA GLU A 76 0.43 2.92 -20.76
C GLU A 76 -0.14 4.32 -20.56
N ILE A 77 0.72 5.27 -20.20
CA ILE A 77 0.36 6.68 -20.00
C ILE A 77 0.82 7.45 -21.23
N LEU A 78 -0.11 8.14 -21.87
CA LEU A 78 0.11 8.94 -23.07
C LEU A 78 -0.18 10.41 -22.77
N GLU A 79 0.58 11.28 -23.41
CA GLU A 79 0.36 12.71 -23.43
C GLU A 79 -0.17 13.10 -24.80
N LYS A 80 -1.39 13.63 -24.84
CA LYS A 80 -2.01 14.15 -26.04
C LYS A 80 -1.83 15.67 -26.08
N THR A 81 -0.98 16.11 -27.00
CA THR A 81 -0.81 17.53 -27.31
C THR A 81 -1.74 17.91 -28.46
N SER A 82 -2.19 19.17 -28.53
CA SER A 82 -3.07 19.69 -29.58
C SER A 82 -2.57 19.48 -31.01
N THR A 83 -1.27 19.19 -31.20
CA THR A 83 -0.62 18.96 -32.51
C THR A 83 -0.49 17.48 -32.89
N ASP A 84 -0.54 16.54 -31.95
CA ASP A 84 -0.32 15.10 -32.21
C ASP A 84 -1.51 14.26 -31.76
N GLN A 85 -2.23 13.68 -32.73
CA GLN A 85 -3.35 12.76 -32.44
C GLN A 85 -2.88 11.39 -31.90
N ALA A 86 -1.60 11.02 -32.10
CA ALA A 86 -1.08 9.69 -31.78
C ALA A 86 -0.60 9.53 -30.32
N GLY A 87 -0.48 10.62 -29.54
CA GLY A 87 -0.07 10.59 -28.14
C GLY A 87 1.38 10.11 -27.92
N SER A 88 2.21 10.91 -27.25
CA SER A 88 3.57 10.47 -26.88
C SER A 88 3.54 9.72 -25.56
N LEU A 89 4.38 8.70 -25.39
CA LEU A 89 4.52 8.01 -24.10
C LEU A 89 5.16 8.96 -23.08
N PHE A 90 4.44 9.21 -22.00
CA PHE A 90 4.82 10.19 -20.98
C PHE A 90 4.97 9.52 -19.61
N SER A 91 5.97 9.95 -18.84
CA SER A 91 6.22 9.45 -17.49
C SER A 91 5.92 10.55 -16.47
N PRO A 92 4.71 10.57 -15.87
CA PRO A 92 4.31 11.60 -14.92
C PRO A 92 5.06 11.48 -13.59
N HIS A 93 5.11 12.58 -12.84
CA HIS A 93 5.76 12.64 -11.53
C HIS A 93 5.08 11.75 -10.48
N GLN A 94 3.74 11.69 -10.48
CA GLN A 94 2.96 10.93 -9.52
C GLN A 94 2.00 9.96 -10.22
N VAL A 95 2.13 8.67 -9.90
CA VAL A 95 1.16 7.63 -10.27
C VAL A 95 0.83 6.82 -9.03
N THR A 96 -0.42 6.90 -8.59
CA THR A 96 -0.86 6.31 -7.33
C THR A 96 -2.15 5.53 -7.57
N LEU A 97 -2.23 4.33 -7.02
CA LEU A 97 -3.48 3.59 -6.88
C LEU A 97 -4.07 3.87 -5.52
N LEU A 98 -5.28 4.41 -5.52
CA LEU A 98 -6.06 4.69 -4.33
C LEU A 98 -7.11 3.59 -4.16
N ALA A 99 -6.99 2.84 -3.08
CA ALA A 99 -8.01 1.90 -2.62
C ALA A 99 -8.85 2.57 -1.54
N THR A 100 -10.17 2.59 -1.71
CA THR A 100 -11.10 3.22 -0.78
C THR A 100 -12.14 2.21 -0.31
N GLY A 101 -12.27 2.03 1.01
CA GLY A 101 -13.34 1.21 1.58
C GLY A 101 -14.71 1.86 1.33
N VAL A 102 -15.63 1.16 0.69
CA VAL A 102 -16.95 1.72 0.34
C VAL A 102 -17.76 2.09 1.60
N ASP A 103 -17.68 1.27 2.63
CA ASP A 103 -18.42 1.48 3.88
C ASP A 103 -17.76 2.49 4.81
N THR A 104 -16.46 2.35 5.03
CA THR A 104 -15.71 3.10 6.06
C THR A 104 -15.15 4.41 5.54
N LYS A 105 -15.04 4.55 4.21
CA LYS A 105 -14.33 5.64 3.50
C LYS A 105 -12.87 5.78 3.93
N LEU A 106 -12.26 4.71 4.44
CA LEU A 106 -10.82 4.67 4.67
C LEU A 106 -10.10 4.56 3.33
N HIS A 107 -8.94 5.20 3.25
CA HIS A 107 -8.13 5.25 2.06
C HIS A 107 -6.77 4.59 2.29
N TRP A 108 -6.33 3.84 1.30
CA TRP A 108 -4.96 3.34 1.21
C TRP A 108 -4.42 3.68 -0.16
N ALA A 109 -3.17 4.12 -0.19
CA ALA A 109 -2.52 4.56 -1.41
C ALA A 109 -1.27 3.72 -1.66
N ALA A 110 -1.09 3.26 -2.90
CA ALA A 110 0.12 2.59 -3.34
C ALA A 110 0.72 3.32 -4.54
N ALA A 111 2.02 3.60 -4.44
CA ALA A 111 2.79 4.12 -5.57
C ALA A 111 2.91 3.05 -6.65
N VAL A 112 2.65 3.42 -7.90
CA VAL A 112 2.80 2.55 -9.06
C VAL A 112 4.20 2.75 -9.65
N LYS A 113 4.88 1.63 -9.97
CA LYS A 113 6.18 1.71 -10.63
C LYS A 113 6.00 2.02 -12.11
N THR A 114 6.43 3.20 -12.52
CA THR A 114 6.53 3.60 -13.93
C THR A 114 7.90 3.20 -14.48
N ARG A 115 7.92 2.66 -15.69
CA ARG A 115 9.14 2.38 -16.46
C ARG A 115 9.46 3.58 -17.35
N SER A 116 10.69 3.65 -17.85
CA SER A 116 11.28 4.77 -18.61
C SER A 116 10.62 5.15 -19.95
N LYS A 117 9.37 4.75 -20.20
CA LYS A 117 8.58 5.07 -21.40
C LYS A 117 7.07 5.11 -21.09
N GLY A 118 6.65 5.62 -19.94
CA GLY A 118 5.22 5.76 -19.58
C GLY A 118 4.45 4.46 -19.33
N LYS A 119 5.11 3.29 -19.42
CA LYS A 119 4.50 2.00 -19.08
C LYS A 119 4.53 1.78 -17.57
N ALA A 120 3.40 1.49 -16.97
CA ALA A 120 3.25 1.31 -15.54
C ALA A 120 2.89 -0.14 -15.20
N LYS A 121 3.44 -0.66 -14.11
CA LYS A 121 3.07 -1.96 -13.54
C LYS A 121 2.88 -1.82 -12.04
N TRP A 122 1.76 -2.36 -11.55
CA TRP A 122 1.50 -2.56 -10.13
C TRP A 122 1.06 -4.00 -9.87
N GLU A 123 1.39 -4.49 -8.67
CA GLU A 123 1.12 -5.85 -8.25
C GLU A 123 0.88 -5.86 -6.73
N LEU A 124 -0.18 -6.54 -6.30
CA LEU A 124 -0.54 -6.75 -4.91
C LEU A 124 -0.96 -8.21 -4.71
N ASP A 125 -0.15 -8.94 -3.97
CA ASP A 125 -0.47 -10.27 -3.47
C ASP A 125 -1.30 -10.15 -2.20
N LEU A 126 -2.50 -10.75 -2.17
CA LEU A 126 -3.39 -10.68 -0.99
C LEU A 126 -2.85 -11.48 0.20
N GLY A 127 -2.07 -12.54 -0.04
CA GLY A 127 -1.42 -13.30 1.02
C GLY A 127 -0.36 -12.49 1.77
N ARG A 128 0.12 -11.39 1.16
CA ARG A 128 1.11 -10.46 1.74
C ARG A 128 0.61 -9.02 1.75
N ALA A 129 -0.71 -8.83 1.68
CA ALA A 129 -1.27 -7.49 1.67
C ALA A 129 -0.99 -6.76 2.99
N PRO A 130 -0.74 -5.43 2.95
CA PRO A 130 -0.62 -4.63 4.16
C PRO A 130 -1.89 -4.71 5.00
N THR A 131 -1.75 -4.75 6.32
CA THR A 131 -2.87 -4.76 7.28
C THR A 131 -3.79 -3.55 7.08
N ASP A 132 -3.22 -2.39 6.72
CA ASP A 132 -3.99 -1.18 6.40
C ASP A 132 -4.97 -1.42 5.25
N PHE A 133 -4.53 -2.11 4.18
CA PHE A 133 -5.37 -2.43 3.02
C PHE A 133 -6.50 -3.41 3.39
N LEU A 134 -6.18 -4.44 4.17
CA LEU A 134 -7.15 -5.45 4.61
C LEU A 134 -8.17 -4.91 5.62
N SER A 135 -7.83 -3.81 6.31
CA SER A 135 -8.71 -3.12 7.26
C SER A 135 -9.60 -2.04 6.62
N LEU A 136 -9.48 -1.81 5.30
CA LEU A 136 -10.20 -0.75 4.62
C LEU A 136 -11.71 -0.91 4.67
N SER A 137 -12.25 -2.14 4.69
CA SER A 137 -13.70 -2.35 4.58
C SER A 137 -14.16 -3.46 5.49
N ARG A 138 -15.22 -3.21 6.27
CA ARG A 138 -15.81 -4.22 7.17
C ARG A 138 -16.60 -5.29 6.41
N LYS A 139 -17.16 -4.96 5.24
CA LYS A 139 -17.86 -5.92 4.37
C LYS A 139 -16.97 -6.49 3.26
N GLY A 140 -15.75 -5.95 3.11
CA GLY A 140 -14.80 -6.36 2.08
C GLY A 140 -14.97 -5.68 0.73
N GLU A 141 -15.81 -4.64 0.62
CA GLU A 141 -15.96 -3.87 -0.61
C GLU A 141 -14.98 -2.69 -0.64
N VAL A 142 -14.07 -2.71 -1.61
CA VAL A 142 -13.00 -1.70 -1.78
C VAL A 142 -13.00 -1.19 -3.23
N ARG A 143 -13.19 0.11 -3.42
CA ARG A 143 -13.08 0.75 -4.73
C ARG A 143 -11.62 1.05 -5.05
N LEU A 144 -11.17 0.65 -6.24
CA LEU A 144 -9.84 0.92 -6.74
C LEU A 144 -9.87 2.04 -7.78
N GLU A 145 -9.13 3.11 -7.53
CA GLU A 145 -9.01 4.27 -8.40
C GLU A 145 -7.54 4.52 -8.75
N LEU A 146 -7.28 4.94 -9.97
CA LEU A 146 -5.97 5.37 -10.44
C LEU A 146 -5.92 6.88 -10.47
N ILE A 147 -4.93 7.45 -9.79
CA ILE A 147 -4.68 8.89 -9.73
C ILE A 147 -3.32 9.16 -10.37
N ILE A 148 -3.32 9.99 -11.39
CA ILE A 148 -2.11 10.45 -12.09
C ILE A 148 -2.03 11.96 -11.96
N GLY A 149 -0.87 12.44 -11.52
CA GLY A 149 -0.56 13.86 -11.42
C GLY A 149 0.84 14.13 -11.91
N ASP A 150 1.04 15.34 -12.45
CA ASP A 150 2.36 15.84 -12.79
C ASP A 150 2.63 17.18 -12.11
N ILE A 151 3.91 17.58 -12.07
CA ILE A 151 4.33 18.85 -11.49
C ILE A 151 4.04 20.05 -12.39
N SER A 152 3.91 19.81 -13.70
CA SER A 152 3.65 20.87 -14.67
C SER A 152 2.18 21.29 -14.65
N ALA A 153 1.92 22.59 -14.58
CA ALA A 153 0.57 23.16 -14.64
C ALA A 153 -0.13 22.98 -16.00
N VAL A 154 0.59 22.43 -16.99
CA VAL A 154 0.14 22.11 -18.35
C VAL A 154 -0.71 20.83 -18.36
N HIS A 155 -0.47 19.91 -17.43
CA HIS A 155 -1.13 18.61 -17.36
C HIS A 155 -2.25 18.62 -16.33
N ALA A 156 -3.48 18.35 -16.76
CA ALA A 156 -4.60 18.16 -15.85
C ALA A 156 -4.46 16.83 -15.08
N PRO A 157 -4.74 16.78 -13.76
CA PRO A 157 -4.73 15.54 -13.00
C PRO A 157 -5.82 14.60 -13.50
N LEU A 158 -5.47 13.32 -13.65
CA LEU A 158 -6.38 12.29 -14.13
C LEU A 158 -6.76 11.35 -12.98
N GLN A 159 -8.07 11.17 -12.79
CA GLN A 159 -8.63 10.19 -11.85
C GLN A 159 -9.50 9.20 -12.63
N LEU A 160 -9.22 7.91 -12.53
CA LEU A 160 -9.95 6.85 -13.21
C LEU A 160 -10.40 5.79 -12.22
N ASN A 161 -11.70 5.47 -12.21
CA ASN A 161 -12.22 4.34 -11.44
C ASN A 161 -11.96 3.04 -12.21
N LEU A 162 -11.17 2.14 -11.63
CA LEU A 162 -10.76 0.90 -12.28
C LEU A 162 -11.77 -0.22 -12.04
N ALA A 163 -12.08 -0.50 -10.77
CA ALA A 163 -12.95 -1.60 -10.37
C ALA A 163 -13.38 -1.46 -8.91
N THR A 164 -14.42 -2.20 -8.53
CA THR A 164 -14.75 -2.45 -7.12
C THR A 164 -14.35 -3.88 -6.77
N LEU A 165 -13.41 -4.02 -5.85
CA LEU A 165 -12.90 -5.29 -5.36
C LEU A 165 -13.77 -5.80 -4.21
N LYS A 166 -14.10 -7.09 -4.24
CA LYS A 166 -14.71 -7.83 -3.12
C LYS A 166 -13.66 -8.73 -2.50
N ILE A 167 -13.14 -8.32 -1.35
CA ILE A 167 -12.18 -9.04 -0.52
C ILE A 167 -12.94 -10.11 0.29
N PRO A 168 -12.43 -11.35 0.36
CA PRO A 168 -13.07 -12.42 1.11
C PRO A 168 -13.03 -12.13 2.62
N LYS A 169 -14.08 -12.57 3.33
CA LYS A 169 -14.35 -12.17 4.73
C LYS A 169 -13.29 -12.61 5.74
N ASN A 170 -12.61 -13.71 5.46
CA ASN A 170 -11.55 -14.28 6.28
C ASN A 170 -10.27 -13.43 6.31
N LEU A 171 -10.04 -12.60 5.28
CA LEU A 171 -8.90 -11.68 5.22
C LEU A 171 -9.19 -10.31 5.84
N LEU A 172 -10.46 -10.01 6.15
CA LEU A 172 -10.84 -8.70 6.66
C LEU A 172 -10.35 -8.52 8.08
N LEU A 173 -9.75 -7.35 8.32
CA LEU A 173 -9.33 -6.91 9.64
C LEU A 173 -10.25 -5.80 10.12
N GLU A 174 -10.60 -5.82 11.41
CA GLU A 174 -11.38 -4.73 11.99
C GLU A 174 -10.50 -3.50 12.20
N TYR A 175 -10.94 -2.35 11.68
CA TYR A 175 -10.29 -1.07 11.94
C TYR A 175 -10.89 -0.37 13.17
N PRO A 176 -10.06 0.26 14.03
CA PRO A 176 -8.59 0.25 14.03
C PRO A 176 -7.99 -1.05 14.59
N TYR A 177 -7.16 -1.73 13.79
CA TYR A 177 -6.59 -3.04 14.16
C TYR A 177 -5.54 -2.98 15.27
N TRP A 178 -5.00 -1.79 15.54
CA TRP A 178 -4.01 -1.53 16.59
C TRP A 178 -4.65 -1.10 17.93
N ASP A 179 -5.95 -0.84 17.93
CA ASP A 179 -6.64 -0.34 19.12
C ASP A 179 -6.94 -1.49 20.07
N THR A 180 -6.22 -1.51 21.18
CA THR A 180 -6.22 -2.60 22.16
C THR A 180 -7.33 -2.43 23.20
N LYS A 181 -8.38 -1.65 22.92
CA LYS A 181 -9.49 -1.40 23.87
C LYS A 181 -10.16 -2.68 24.37
N ASP A 182 -10.25 -3.69 23.50
CA ASP A 182 -10.77 -5.03 23.83
C ASP A 182 -9.65 -6.06 24.08
N GLY A 183 -8.41 -5.60 24.21
CA GLY A 183 -7.21 -6.39 24.38
C GLY A 183 -7.27 -7.23 25.65
N LYS A 184 -7.68 -8.50 25.49
CA LYS A 184 -7.59 -9.49 26.57
C LYS A 184 -6.18 -9.45 27.13
N GLN A 185 -6.06 -9.32 28.45
CA GLN A 185 -4.78 -9.26 29.13
C GLN A 185 -3.94 -10.48 28.75
N LEU A 186 -2.86 -10.25 28.00
CA LEU A 186 -1.91 -11.29 27.63
C LEU A 186 -1.23 -11.77 28.90
N LYS A 187 -1.56 -12.98 29.36
CA LYS A 187 -0.86 -13.61 30.46
C LYS A 187 0.36 -14.31 29.88
N TRP A 188 1.54 -13.76 30.20
CA TRP A 188 2.79 -14.42 29.86
C TRP A 188 2.90 -15.74 30.63
N THR A 189 2.80 -16.86 29.92
CA THR A 189 2.98 -18.19 30.49
C THR A 189 4.47 -18.53 30.49
N PHE A 190 5.15 -18.23 31.59
CA PHE A 190 6.49 -18.76 31.81
C PHE A 190 6.42 -20.28 31.92
N GLN A 191 7.44 -20.97 31.41
CA GLN A 191 7.60 -22.38 31.72
C GLN A 191 7.71 -22.53 33.25
N PRO A 192 7.03 -23.53 33.85
CA PRO A 192 7.15 -23.76 35.28
C PRO A 192 8.62 -24.04 35.64
N PRO A 193 9.11 -23.56 36.79
CA PRO A 193 10.46 -23.89 37.23
C PRO A 193 10.59 -25.41 37.35
N ARG A 194 11.75 -25.95 36.96
CA ARG A 194 12.04 -27.38 37.12
C ARG A 194 11.86 -27.77 38.59
N LYS A 195 11.28 -28.95 38.82
CA LYS A 195 11.14 -29.50 40.17
C LYS A 195 12.53 -29.60 40.80
N LYS A 196 12.68 -29.09 42.02
CA LYS A 196 13.93 -29.23 42.79
C LYS A 196 14.09 -30.69 43.21
N ASP A 197 15.30 -31.21 43.08
CA ASP A 197 15.64 -32.54 43.61
C ASP A 197 15.64 -32.52 45.14
N ASN A 198 15.39 -33.68 45.75
CA ASN A 198 15.35 -33.80 47.21
C ASN A 198 16.78 -33.72 47.78
N PRO A 199 17.05 -32.79 48.73
CA PRO A 199 18.40 -32.55 49.25
C PRO A 199 19.00 -33.77 49.96
N VAL A 200 18.16 -34.65 50.53
CA VAL A 200 18.64 -35.86 51.23
C VAL A 200 19.29 -36.84 50.26
N PHE A 201 18.69 -37.03 49.08
CA PHE A 201 19.30 -37.89 48.05
C PHE A 201 20.58 -37.26 47.49
N SER A 202 20.58 -35.94 47.28
CA SER A 202 21.80 -35.23 46.86
C SER A 202 22.95 -35.43 47.86
N LEU A 203 22.67 -35.33 49.17
CA LEU A 203 23.67 -35.54 50.22
C LEU A 203 24.20 -36.99 50.23
N ALA A 204 23.33 -37.99 50.08
CA ALA A 204 23.74 -39.39 50.04
C ALA A 204 24.72 -39.66 48.88
N PHE A 205 24.46 -39.12 47.69
CA PHE A 205 25.37 -39.25 46.55
C PHE A 205 26.70 -38.54 46.77
N VAL A 206 26.71 -37.39 47.46
CA VAL A 206 27.96 -36.70 47.82
C VAL A 206 28.81 -37.57 48.75
N VAL A 207 28.22 -38.19 49.78
CA VAL A 207 28.94 -39.08 50.69
C VAL A 207 29.51 -40.29 49.94
N ILE A 208 28.72 -40.89 49.04
CA ILE A 208 29.17 -42.01 48.19
C ILE A 208 30.34 -41.57 47.28
N ALA A 209 30.25 -40.39 46.67
CA ALA A 209 31.28 -39.89 45.76
C ALA A 209 32.61 -39.55 46.48
N VAL A 210 32.54 -39.11 47.74
CA VAL A 210 33.73 -38.75 48.55
C VAL A 210 34.34 -39.96 49.26
N SER A 211 33.56 -41.02 49.49
CA SER A 211 34.00 -42.24 50.19
C SER A 211 35.32 -42.86 49.67
N PRO A 212 35.54 -43.02 48.34
CA PRO A 212 36.80 -43.59 47.84
C PRO A 212 38.03 -42.76 48.20
N TRP A 213 37.90 -41.43 48.24
CA TRP A 213 39.00 -40.53 48.59
C TRP A 213 39.35 -40.62 50.07
N ILE A 214 38.33 -40.69 50.93
CA ILE A 214 38.54 -40.92 52.38
C ILE A 214 39.24 -42.26 52.58
N PHE A 215 38.83 -43.30 51.86
CA PHE A 215 39.48 -44.61 51.93
C PHE A 215 40.94 -44.56 51.47
N LEU A 216 41.25 -43.88 50.37
CA LEU A 216 42.63 -43.72 49.88
C LEU A 216 43.50 -42.91 50.85
N LEU A 217 42.99 -41.82 51.42
CA LEU A 217 43.72 -40.99 52.38
C LEU A 217 43.98 -41.72 53.70
N THR A 218 43.01 -42.51 54.19
CA THR A 218 43.19 -43.33 55.39
C THR A 218 44.15 -44.50 55.13
N ALA A 219 44.02 -45.20 54.00
CA ALA A 219 44.92 -46.29 53.64
C ALA A 219 46.38 -45.83 53.45
N SER A 220 46.61 -44.64 52.89
CA SER A 220 47.97 -44.08 52.71
C SER A 220 48.58 -43.52 54.01
N GLY A 221 47.76 -43.03 54.94
CA GLY A 221 48.23 -42.57 56.26
C GLY A 221 48.56 -43.70 57.25
N ILE A 222 48.08 -44.92 57.02
CA ILE A 222 48.31 -46.10 57.89
C ILE A 222 49.68 -46.77 57.60
N GLN A 223 50.41 -46.34 56.56
CA GLN A 223 51.74 -46.87 56.19
C GLN A 223 52.95 -46.03 56.66
N GLN A 224 52.78 -45.12 57.62
CA GLN A 224 53.89 -44.41 58.28
C GLN A 224 54.05 -44.83 59.74
#